data_AF-A0A117RJM6-F1
#
_entry.id   AF-A0A117RJM6-F1
#
_cell.length_a   1.000
_cell.length_b   1.000
_cell.length_c   1.000
_cell.angle_alpha   90.00
_cell.angle_beta   90.00
_cell.angle_gamma   90.00
#
_symmetry.space_group_name_H-M   'P 1'
#
loop_
_entity.id
_entity.type
_entity.pdbx_description
1 polymer ?
#
loop_
_entity_poly.entity_id
_entity_poly.type
_entity_poly.pdbx_seq_one_letter_code
_entity_poly.pdbx_strand_id
1 'polypeptide(L)' 'MTPDLSTAVWRKSSYSFGAANDCVEVADGHPGLVPVRDSKTPTTRPLIFGASAWGMFVGGVKLGAEPFTPPPAEE' A
#
# COMPACT_ATOMS: atom_id res chain seq x y z
N MET A 1 -9.52 -16.29 3.52
CA MET A 1 -8.81 -16.56 2.26
C MET A 1 -7.88 -15.39 1.97
N THR A 2 -6.56 -15.60 1.92
CA THR A 2 -5.67 -14.63 1.27
C THR A 2 -5.76 -14.83 -0.25
N PRO A 3 -5.85 -13.77 -1.06
CA PRO A 3 -5.79 -13.89 -2.51
C PRO A 3 -4.48 -14.58 -2.92
N ASP A 4 -4.53 -15.40 -3.97
CA ASP A 4 -3.31 -15.96 -4.55
C ASP A 4 -2.56 -14.84 -5.27
N LEU A 5 -1.33 -14.58 -4.83
CA LEU A 5 -0.46 -13.52 -5.35
C LEU A 5 0.72 -14.11 -6.10
N SER A 6 0.70 -15.41 -6.42
CA SER A 6 1.80 -16.08 -7.12
C SER A 6 2.00 -15.56 -8.54
N THR A 7 0.92 -15.08 -9.18
CA THR A 7 0.92 -14.47 -10.53
C THR A 7 0.86 -12.94 -10.49
N ALA A 8 1.03 -12.33 -9.32
CA ALA A 8 0.89 -10.89 -9.15
C ALA A 8 2.00 -10.13 -9.90
N VAL A 9 1.62 -9.16 -10.74
CA VAL A 9 2.57 -8.30 -11.44
C VAL A 9 2.90 -7.12 -10.53
N TRP A 10 4.07 -7.18 -9.88
CA TRP A 10 4.53 -6.16 -8.94
C TRP A 10 5.15 -4.98 -9.67
N ARG A 11 4.64 -3.78 -9.41
CA ARG A 11 5.23 -2.52 -9.86
C ARG A 11 5.87 -1.79 -8.69
N LYS A 12 7.15 -1.45 -8.85
CA LYS A 12 7.91 -0.62 -7.92
C LYS A 12 7.66 0.86 -8.17
N SER A 13 7.59 1.66 -7.11
CA SER A 13 7.46 3.12 -7.23
C SER A 13 8.76 3.76 -7.77
N SER A 14 8.65 4.73 -8.68
CA SER A 14 9.81 5.46 -9.21
C SER A 14 10.50 6.38 -8.18
N TYR A 15 9.84 6.66 -7.05
CA TYR A 15 10.43 7.41 -5.93
C TYR A 15 11.39 6.56 -5.09
N SER A 16 11.50 5.26 -5.36
CA SER A 16 12.42 4.34 -4.69
C SER A 16 13.89 4.46 -5.17
N PHE A 17 14.23 5.52 -5.91
CA PHE A 17 15.56 5.72 -6.54
C PHE A 17 16.47 6.70 -5.78
N GLY A 18 16.00 7.36 -4.71
CA GLY A 18 16.80 8.32 -3.95
C GLY A 18 16.49 8.23 -2.47
N ALA A 19 17.50 7.85 -1.68
CA ALA A 19 17.46 7.50 -0.25
C ALA A 19 16.96 6.07 0.03
N ALA A 20 17.82 5.32 0.71
CA ALA A 20 17.90 3.86 0.70
C ALA A 20 16.76 3.08 1.40
N ASN A 21 15.59 3.69 1.66
CA ASN A 21 14.69 3.11 2.67
C ASN A 21 13.17 3.05 2.40
N ASP A 22 12.64 3.52 1.27
CA ASP A 22 11.17 3.61 1.07
C ASP A 22 10.69 2.88 -0.20
N CYS A 23 11.13 1.65 -0.36
CA CYS A 23 10.83 0.86 -1.56
C CYS A 23 9.50 0.10 -1.42
N VAL A 24 8.40 0.71 -1.84
CA VAL A 24 7.07 0.05 -1.87
C VAL A 24 6.79 -0.53 -3.26
N GLU A 25 6.23 -1.74 -3.29
CA GLU A 25 5.74 -2.41 -4.50
C GLU A 25 4.23 -2.68 -4.38
N VAL A 26 3.51 -2.46 -5.47
CA VAL A 26 2.05 -2.69 -5.55
C VAL A 26 1.78 -3.66 -6.69
N ALA A 27 0.90 -4.63 -6.46
CA ALA A 27 0.45 -5.53 -7.51
C ALA A 27 -0.84 -5.04 -8.17
N ASP A 28 -0.87 -5.09 -9.49
CA ASP A 28 -2.10 -4.94 -10.28
C ASP A 28 -2.61 -6.30 -10.78
N GLY A 29 -3.89 -6.35 -11.18
CA GLY A 29 -4.54 -7.56 -11.68
C GLY A 29 -5.45 -8.28 -10.68
N HIS A 30 -5.62 -7.76 -9.45
CA HIS A 30 -6.56 -8.30 -8.47
C HIS A 30 -7.84 -7.45 -8.44
N PRO A 31 -8.96 -7.91 -9.02
CA PRO A 31 -10.19 -7.11 -9.08
C PRO A 31 -10.70 -6.77 -7.68
N GLY A 32 -10.76 -5.47 -7.38
CA GLY A 32 -11.23 -4.95 -6.10
C GLY A 32 -10.20 -4.95 -4.96
N LEU A 33 -8.99 -5.48 -5.19
CA LEU A 33 -7.94 -5.56 -4.18
C LEU A 33 -6.66 -4.89 -4.67
N VAL A 34 -5.90 -4.35 -3.72
CA VAL A 34 -4.60 -3.73 -3.95
C VAL A 34 -3.60 -4.34 -2.97
N PRO A 35 -2.85 -5.37 -3.39
CA PRO A 35 -1.76 -5.92 -2.60
C PRO A 35 -0.57 -4.96 -2.62
N VAL A 36 -0.02 -4.69 -1.44
CA VAL A 36 1.12 -3.79 -1.22
C VAL A 36 2.15 -4.54 -0.40
N ARG A 37 3.42 -4.49 -0.81
CA ARG A 37 4.52 -5.05 -0.05
C ARG A 37 5.70 -4.09 0.03
N ASP A 38 6.48 -4.27 1.08
CA ASP A 38 7.79 -3.66 1.19
C ASP A 38 8.81 -4.47 0.38
N SER A 39 9.60 -3.77 -0.44
CA SER A 39 10.61 -4.38 -1.30
C SER A 39 11.82 -4.91 -0.53
N LYS A 40 12.04 -4.50 0.73
CA LYS A 40 13.12 -5.01 1.58
C LYS A 40 12.75 -6.32 2.24
N THR A 41 11.45 -6.57 2.44
CA THR A 41 10.93 -7.82 2.98
C THR A 41 10.00 -8.53 1.98
N PRO A 42 10.50 -8.94 0.79
CA PRO A 42 9.66 -9.52 -0.26
C PRO A 42 9.05 -10.88 0.11
N THR A 43 9.59 -11.55 1.13
CA THR A 43 9.07 -12.81 1.68
C THR A 43 8.01 -12.61 2.76
N THR A 44 7.82 -11.38 3.24
CA THR A 44 6.80 -11.06 4.23
C THR A 44 5.42 -10.96 3.57
N ARG A 45 4.39 -11.32 4.32
CA ARG A 45 3.01 -11.29 3.83
C ARG A 45 2.65 -9.87 3.36
N PRO A 46 2.20 -9.70 2.12
CA PRO A 46 1.75 -8.40 1.62
C PRO A 46 0.49 -7.93 2.35
N LEU A 47 0.38 -6.62 2.50
CA LEU A 47 -0.82 -5.94 2.99
C LEU A 47 -1.85 -5.89 1.87
N ILE A 48 -3.09 -6.27 2.16
CA ILE A 48 -4.17 -6.30 1.16
C ILE A 48 -5.16 -5.21 1.50
N PHE A 49 -5.31 -4.24 0.60
CA PHE A 49 -6.30 -3.18 0.71
C PHE A 49 -7.44 -3.39 -0.28
N GLY A 50 -8.64 -2.92 0.03
CA GLY A 50 -9.70 -2.80 -0.98
C GLY A 50 -9.42 -1.62 -1.92
N ALA A 51 -9.81 -1.73 -3.19
CA ALA A 51 -9.55 -0.70 -4.20
C ALA A 51 -10.09 0.70 -3.81
N SER A 52 -11.29 0.76 -3.22
CA SER A 52 -11.89 2.02 -2.75
C SER A 52 -11.10 2.64 -1.58
N ALA A 53 -10.69 1.82 -0.61
CA ALA A 53 -9.91 2.28 0.54
C ALA A 53 -8.51 2.75 0.10
N TRP A 54 -7.88 2.03 -0.82
CA TRP A 54 -6.61 2.42 -1.41
C TRP A 54 -6.71 3.75 -2.16
N GLY A 55 -7.78 3.95 -2.94
CA GLY A 55 -8.04 5.21 -3.64
C GLY A 55 -8.20 6.40 -2.70
N MET A 56 -8.94 6.23 -1.60
CA MET A 56 -9.10 7.25 -0.55
C MET A 56 -7.77 7.58 0.13
N PHE A 57 -6.97 6.56 0.48
CA PHE A 57 -5.65 6.74 1.07
C PHE A 57 -4.73 7.54 0.15
N VAL A 58 -4.59 7.13 -1.12
CA VAL A 58 -3.73 7.84 -2.09
C VAL A 58 -4.23 9.26 -2.35
N GLY A 59 -5.55 9.46 -2.39
CA GLY A 59 -6.17 10.78 -2.47
C GLY A 59 -5.77 11.67 -1.30
N GLY A 60 -5.87 11.16 -0.07
CA GLY A 60 -5.44 11.87 1.14
C GLY A 60 -3.96 12.23 1.12
N VAL A 61 -3.08 11.27 0.78
CA VAL A 61 -1.63 11.50 0.68
C VAL A 61 -1.30 12.60 -0.35
N LYS A 62 -1.95 12.61 -1.51
CA LYS A 62 -1.74 13.63 -2.55
C LYS A 62 -2.19 15.02 -2.12
N LEU A 63 -3.22 15.12 -1.30
CA LEU A 63 -3.76 16.37 -0.78
C LEU A 63 -2.96 16.89 0.43
N GLY A 64 -1.92 16.17 0.87
CA GLY A 64 -1.17 16.52 2.07
C GLY A 64 -1.98 16.31 3.35
N ALA A 65 -2.94 15.39 3.33
CA ALA A 65 -3.68 15.04 4.53
C ALA A 65 -2.69 14.47 5.55
N GLU A 66 -2.49 15.22 6.64
CA GLU A 66 -1.76 14.76 7.81
C GLU A 66 -2.40 13.46 8.31
N PRO A 67 -1.62 12.54 8.92
CA PRO A 67 -2.16 11.31 9.48
C PRO A 67 -3.37 11.66 10.35
N PHE A 68 -4.50 11.00 10.08
CA PHE A 68 -5.72 11.13 10.88
C PHE A 68 -5.36 10.82 12.33
N THR A 69 -5.22 11.86 13.14
CA THR A 69 -5.10 11.74 14.58
C THR A 69 -6.52 11.57 15.09
N PRO A 70 -6.96 10.36 15.50
CA PRO A 70 -8.27 10.25 16.12
C PRO A 70 -8.29 11.20 17.32
N PRO A 71 -9.41 11.90 17.59
CA PRO A 71 -9.55 12.61 18.84
C PRO A 71 -9.28 11.63 19.99
N PRO A 72 -8.66 12.06 21.11
CA PRO A 72 -8.53 11.19 22.26
C PRO A 72 -9.92 10.63 22.56
N ALA A 73 -10.02 9.30 22.72
CA ALA A 73 -11.27 8.67 23.09
C ALA A 73 -11.78 9.40 24.34
N GLU A 74 -12.87 10.16 24.17
CA GLU A 74 -13.54 10.82 25.27
C GLU A 74 -14.15 9.70 26.13
N GLU A 75 -13.69 9.63 27.39
CA GLU A 75 -14.14 8.68 28.41
C GLU A 75 -15.49 9.10 29.02
#